data_AF-A0A1E4FJU4-F1
#
_entry.id   AF-A0A1E4FJU4-F1
#
_cell.length_a   1.000
_cell.length_b   1.000
_cell.length_c   1.000
_cell.angle_alpha   90.00
_cell.angle_beta   90.00
_cell.angle_gamma   90.00
#
_symmetry.space_group_name_H-M   'P 1'
#
loop_
_entity.id
_entity.type
_entity.pdbx_description
1 polymer ?
#
loop_
_entity_poly.entity_id
_entity_poly.type
_entity_poly.pdbx_seq_one_letter_code
_entity_poly.pdbx_strand_id
1 'polypeptide(L)'
;MIDPWDQVLQHFKDGMNASQVGAIQGMPSRKQIAKKLKTDPGFAIAVAAFYHPVRGKKPSPQLTEEERKARKNAQNRARRDVGRVRPFAHRNQSARAASNSPKKRGPLVEIDAAMTARILALLAKGAKLTSFAGTDGFPTYMAIWKKRQQDARFNQLITKAMPLRRRKRGGKGAKWFSHEVWQEVARLWREGMSPDDIALMPGMPRPPSIYRRRLVDPDFAAIAPPRSNQMGQEHFTAQTWDAVAIQLSLGRSIRSIGRMEGMPSPRSIRGALKRMPDLAAINARRPKSKGGRKTGDKSKVPSAPKITRKWEAVILRLAEGATPHQVAAIAGMPSFGDMERMLSENTEFAARVRPYWSGVKSANKASDLVTTIRRLLPRSLTPADRDDVMGDVMLALASSEASEADIRTQIAIAVKRRYAEADKFRLVSTETPVGDGWTLGQALGLQ
;
A
#
# COMPACT_ATOMS: atom_id res chain seq x y z
N MET A 1 -46.84 10.01 27.62
CA MET A 1 -45.61 10.68 27.16
C MET A 1 -45.19 9.99 25.87
N ILE A 2 -44.98 10.74 24.78
CA ILE A 2 -44.51 10.14 23.52
C ILE A 2 -43.05 9.73 23.72
N ASP A 3 -42.68 8.51 23.31
CA ASP A 3 -41.29 8.07 23.38
C ASP A 3 -40.43 9.02 22.52
N PRO A 4 -39.35 9.62 23.07
CA PRO A 4 -38.46 10.47 22.29
C PRO A 4 -37.91 9.78 21.02
N TRP A 5 -37.85 8.45 20.99
CA TRP A 5 -37.41 7.70 19.80
C TRP A 5 -38.47 7.66 18.69
N ASP A 6 -39.76 7.68 19.02
CA ASP A 6 -40.83 7.79 18.02
C ASP A 6 -40.81 9.16 17.34
N GLN A 7 -40.53 10.22 18.10
CA GLN A 7 -40.36 11.57 17.54
C GLN A 7 -39.11 11.65 16.64
N VAL A 8 -38.02 10.99 17.02
CA VAL A 8 -36.83 10.87 16.16
C VAL A 8 -37.16 10.16 14.85
N LEU A 9 -37.93 9.06 14.88
CA LEU A 9 -38.35 8.34 13.67
C LEU A 9 -39.25 9.21 12.78
N GLN A 10 -40.16 9.99 13.37
CA GLN A 10 -41.00 10.93 12.64
C GLN A 10 -40.16 11.99 11.91
N HIS A 11 -39.16 12.58 12.57
CA HIS A 11 -38.26 13.52 11.90
C HIS A 11 -37.39 12.88 10.80
N PHE A 12 -37.01 11.60 10.95
CA PHE A 12 -36.35 10.86 9.87
C PHE A 12 -37.30 10.61 8.68
N LYS A 13 -38.58 10.32 8.94
CA LYS A 13 -39.63 10.20 7.93
C LYS A 13 -39.85 11.51 7.18
N ASP A 14 -39.69 12.65 7.86
CA ASP A 14 -39.75 13.99 7.29
C ASP A 14 -38.46 14.37 6.52
N GLY A 15 -37.48 13.46 6.42
CA GLY A 15 -36.27 13.62 5.62
C GLY A 15 -35.09 14.27 6.34
N MET A 16 -35.19 14.52 7.64
CA MET A 16 -34.09 15.07 8.44
C MET A 16 -33.01 14.01 8.67
N ASN A 17 -31.74 14.42 8.73
CA ASN A 17 -30.64 13.54 9.10
C ASN A 17 -30.34 13.59 10.61
N ALA A 18 -29.58 12.61 11.12
CA ALA A 18 -29.27 12.48 12.54
C ALA A 18 -28.61 13.71 13.19
N SER A 19 -27.93 14.56 12.40
CA SER A 19 -27.35 15.81 12.92
C SER A 19 -28.39 16.91 13.07
N GLN A 20 -29.37 16.96 12.16
CA GLN A 20 -30.47 17.91 12.22
C GLN A 20 -31.44 17.56 13.35
N VAL A 21 -31.78 16.27 13.50
CA VAL A 21 -32.64 15.82 14.61
C VAL A 21 -31.97 16.05 15.96
N GLY A 22 -30.67 15.74 16.07
CA GLY A 22 -29.91 15.95 17.31
C GLY A 22 -29.62 17.42 17.65
N ALA A 23 -30.04 18.38 16.82
CA ALA A 23 -29.97 19.81 17.09
C ALA A 23 -31.30 20.39 17.61
N ILE A 24 -32.39 19.63 17.56
CA ILE A 24 -33.69 20.04 18.09
C ILE A 24 -33.66 19.94 19.62
N GLN A 25 -34.09 21.01 20.30
CA GLN A 25 -34.14 21.06 21.76
C GLN A 25 -35.11 19.98 22.30
N GLY A 26 -34.66 19.20 23.29
CA GLY A 26 -35.43 18.10 23.87
C GLY A 26 -35.28 16.75 23.15
N MET A 27 -34.57 16.70 22.00
CA MET A 27 -34.33 15.45 21.29
C MET A 27 -33.03 14.75 21.75
N PRO A 28 -32.93 13.42 21.58
CA PRO A 28 -31.68 12.70 21.76
C PRO A 28 -30.56 13.29 20.89
N SER A 29 -29.38 13.49 21.49
CA SER A 29 -28.22 14.02 20.78
C SER A 29 -27.80 13.13 19.62
N ARG A 30 -27.10 13.68 18.62
CA ARG A 30 -26.54 12.92 17.50
C ARG A 30 -25.73 11.69 17.96
N LYS A 31 -25.00 11.78 19.07
CA LYS A 31 -24.23 10.66 19.63
C LYS A 31 -25.15 9.55 20.18
N GLN A 32 -26.25 9.91 20.83
CA GLN A 32 -27.25 8.96 21.32
C GLN A 32 -27.97 8.28 20.15
N ILE A 33 -28.37 9.04 19.12
CA ILE A 33 -28.97 8.48 17.89
C ILE A 33 -28.00 7.51 17.21
N ALA A 34 -26.72 7.88 17.06
CA ALA A 34 -25.71 7.00 16.47
C ALA A 34 -25.43 5.75 17.31
N LYS A 35 -25.54 5.83 18.64
CA LYS A 35 -25.44 4.68 19.53
C LYS A 35 -26.65 3.76 19.34
N LYS A 36 -27.86 4.31 19.37
CA LYS A 36 -29.13 3.58 19.19
C LYS A 36 -29.16 2.85 17.83
N LEU A 37 -28.76 3.51 16.74
CA LEU A 37 -28.62 2.89 15.42
C LEU A 37 -27.65 1.69 15.35
N LYS A 38 -26.66 1.62 16.26
CA LYS A 38 -25.71 0.51 16.31
C LYS A 38 -26.17 -0.62 17.22
N THR A 39 -26.87 -0.29 18.30
CA THR A 39 -27.23 -1.23 19.36
C THR A 39 -28.63 -1.81 19.19
N ASP A 40 -29.50 -1.14 18.44
CA ASP A 40 -30.90 -1.53 18.25
C ASP A 40 -31.18 -1.79 16.76
N PRO A 41 -31.20 -3.07 16.34
CA PRO A 41 -31.46 -3.44 14.95
C PRO A 41 -32.84 -3.00 14.46
N GLY A 42 -33.86 -3.02 15.32
CA GLY A 42 -35.23 -2.62 14.98
C GLY A 42 -35.29 -1.14 14.62
N PHE A 43 -34.65 -0.30 15.42
CA PHE A 43 -34.52 1.13 15.15
C PHE A 43 -33.72 1.40 13.85
N ALA A 44 -32.65 0.63 13.59
CA ALA A 44 -31.87 0.77 12.36
C ALA A 44 -32.67 0.40 11.10
N ILE A 45 -33.49 -0.65 11.17
CA ILE A 45 -34.37 -1.08 10.07
C ILE A 45 -35.44 -0.01 9.79
N ALA A 46 -36.08 0.53 10.84
CA ALA A 46 -37.07 1.58 10.72
C ALA A 46 -36.49 2.85 10.05
N VAL A 47 -35.29 3.28 10.46
CA VAL A 47 -34.61 4.42 9.83
C VAL A 47 -34.21 4.11 8.39
N ALA A 48 -33.72 2.90 8.10
CA ALA A 48 -33.34 2.49 6.75
C ALA A 48 -34.54 2.48 5.78
N ALA A 49 -35.74 2.14 6.25
CA ALA A 49 -36.97 2.15 5.45
C ALA A 49 -37.32 3.56 4.93
N PHE A 50 -36.97 4.63 5.65
CA PHE A 50 -37.18 6.00 5.18
C PHE A 50 -36.15 6.45 4.13
N TYR A 51 -34.92 5.94 4.19
CA TYR A 51 -33.84 6.27 3.25
C TYR A 51 -33.77 5.37 2.01
N HIS A 52 -34.45 4.23 2.03
CA HIS A 52 -34.68 3.39 0.87
C HIS A 52 -36.10 3.63 0.34
N PRO A 53 -36.32 4.61 -0.56
CA PRO A 53 -37.55 4.61 -1.30
C PRO A 53 -37.59 3.33 -2.14
N VAL A 54 -38.58 2.49 -1.84
CA VAL A 54 -39.19 1.54 -2.77
C VAL A 54 -39.27 2.22 -4.14
N ARG A 55 -38.87 1.50 -5.19
CA ARG A 55 -38.91 1.91 -6.61
C ARG A 55 -40.36 2.14 -7.12
N GLY A 56 -41.18 2.89 -6.40
CA GLY A 56 -42.39 3.50 -6.90
C GLY A 56 -42.03 4.85 -7.52
N LYS A 57 -42.22 4.99 -8.83
CA LYS A 57 -42.04 6.25 -9.56
C LYS A 57 -42.97 7.32 -8.96
N LYS A 58 -42.46 8.18 -8.08
CA LYS A 58 -43.07 9.51 -7.88
C LYS A 58 -42.61 10.41 -9.02
N PRO A 59 -43.50 11.22 -9.61
CA PRO A 59 -43.12 12.17 -10.65
C PRO A 59 -42.06 13.12 -10.06
N SER A 60 -40.88 13.14 -10.66
CA SER A 60 -39.85 14.08 -10.26
C SER A 60 -40.35 15.49 -10.60
N PRO A 61 -40.18 16.48 -9.71
CA PRO A 61 -40.43 17.87 -10.07
C PRO A 61 -39.63 18.22 -11.33
N GLN A 62 -40.25 18.93 -12.26
CA GLN A 62 -39.63 19.33 -13.53
C GLN A 62 -38.47 20.28 -13.24
N LEU A 63 -37.28 19.71 -13.02
CA LEU A 63 -36.04 20.47 -12.91
C LEU A 63 -35.71 21.05 -14.27
N THR A 64 -35.39 22.34 -14.29
CA THR A 64 -34.87 23.01 -15.48
C THR A 64 -33.54 22.36 -15.91
N GLU A 65 -33.16 22.52 -17.18
CA GLU A 65 -31.94 21.89 -17.71
C GLU A 65 -30.67 22.36 -16.96
N GLU A 66 -30.68 23.61 -16.48
CA GLU A 66 -29.60 24.18 -15.68
C GLU A 66 -29.49 23.54 -14.31
N GLU A 67 -30.60 23.34 -13.60
CA GLU A 67 -30.61 22.64 -12.31
C GLU A 67 -30.19 21.18 -12.45
N ARG A 68 -30.57 20.53 -13.56
CA ARG A 68 -30.12 19.17 -13.89
C ARG A 68 -28.60 19.12 -14.08
N LYS A 69 -28.01 20.09 -14.78
CA LYS A 69 -26.55 20.20 -14.96
C LYS A 69 -25.85 20.51 -13.63
N ALA A 70 -26.36 21.43 -12.82
CA ALA A 70 -25.80 21.80 -11.52
C ALA A 70 -25.80 20.61 -10.56
N ARG A 71 -26.92 19.88 -10.45
CA ARG A 71 -27.04 18.69 -9.59
C ARG A 71 -26.12 17.56 -10.02
N LYS A 72 -25.98 17.33 -11.33
CA LYS A 72 -25.04 16.34 -11.89
C LYS A 72 -23.58 16.71 -11.61
N ASN A 73 -23.24 18.00 -11.69
CA ASN A 73 -21.91 18.50 -11.35
C ASN A 73 -21.60 18.38 -9.85
N ALA A 74 -22.56 18.69 -8.98
CA ALA A 74 -22.43 18.52 -7.53
C ALA A 74 -22.23 17.05 -7.14
N GLN A 75 -23.01 16.12 -7.72
CA GLN A 75 -22.82 14.68 -7.50
C GLN A 75 -21.47 14.18 -7.99
N ASN A 76 -21.00 14.67 -9.15
CA ASN A 76 -19.68 14.30 -9.68
C ASN A 76 -18.53 14.84 -8.80
N ARG A 77 -18.68 16.03 -8.21
CA ARG A 77 -17.74 16.58 -7.22
C ARG A 77 -17.69 15.72 -5.96
N ALA A 78 -18.84 15.43 -5.37
CA ALA A 78 -18.95 14.58 -4.18
C ALA A 78 -18.36 13.18 -4.39
N ARG A 79 -18.60 12.56 -5.56
CA ARG A 79 -18.00 11.26 -5.91
C ARG A 79 -16.48 11.30 -6.04
N ARG A 80 -15.92 12.39 -6.56
CA ARG A 80 -14.45 12.60 -6.65
C ARG A 80 -13.83 12.76 -5.26
N ASP A 81 -14.52 13.43 -4.35
CA ASP A 81 -14.02 13.67 -2.99
C ASP A 81 -14.09 12.40 -2.14
N VAL A 82 -15.18 11.63 -2.20
CA VAL A 82 -15.31 10.33 -1.51
C VAL A 82 -14.30 9.30 -2.05
N GLY A 83 -14.05 9.30 -3.37
CA GLY A 83 -13.05 8.44 -4.01
C GLY A 83 -11.59 8.75 -3.59
N ARG A 84 -11.30 9.97 -3.15
CA ARG A 84 -9.98 10.38 -2.62
C ARG A 84 -9.75 9.98 -1.16
N VAL A 85 -10.80 9.99 -0.33
CA VAL A 85 -10.69 9.75 1.12
C VAL A 85 -10.70 8.25 1.47
N ARG A 86 -11.45 7.44 0.72
CA ARG A 86 -11.57 5.98 0.97
C ARG A 86 -10.24 5.20 0.99
N PRO A 87 -9.30 5.43 0.07
CA PRO A 87 -8.00 4.73 0.08
C PRO A 87 -7.13 5.12 1.28
N PHE A 88 -7.22 6.36 1.76
CA PHE A 88 -6.48 6.85 2.92
C PHE A 88 -7.01 6.29 4.23
N ALA A 89 -8.34 6.27 4.39
CA ALA A 89 -8.98 5.70 5.57
C ALA A 89 -8.72 4.19 5.67
N HIS A 90 -8.84 3.45 4.57
CA HIS A 90 -8.56 2.02 4.53
C HIS A 90 -7.09 1.72 4.83
N ARG A 91 -6.13 2.45 4.24
CA ARG A 91 -4.70 2.28 4.55
C ARG A 91 -4.38 2.55 6.02
N ASN A 92 -4.98 3.57 6.63
CA ASN A 92 -4.76 3.86 8.05
C ASN A 92 -5.43 2.83 8.97
N GLN A 93 -6.60 2.29 8.61
CA GLN A 93 -7.22 1.18 9.34
C GLN A 93 -6.42 -0.11 9.22
N SER A 94 -5.96 -0.47 8.01
CA SER A 94 -5.09 -1.64 7.81
C SER A 94 -3.75 -1.50 8.52
N ALA A 95 -3.16 -0.30 8.54
CA ALA A 95 -1.92 -0.04 9.29
C ALA A 95 -2.13 -0.15 10.81
N ARG A 96 -3.26 0.33 11.35
CA ARG A 96 -3.62 0.19 12.77
C ARG A 96 -3.97 -1.26 13.15
N ALA A 97 -4.66 -1.99 12.28
CA ALA A 97 -4.97 -3.40 12.47
C ALA A 97 -3.69 -4.26 12.44
N ALA A 98 -2.75 -3.95 11.55
CA ALA A 98 -1.46 -4.61 11.46
C ALA A 98 -0.44 -4.20 12.55
N SER A 99 -0.69 -3.11 13.28
CA SER A 99 0.09 -2.74 14.49
C SER A 99 -0.49 -3.34 15.77
N ASN A 100 -1.79 -3.66 15.80
CA ASN A 100 -2.49 -4.19 16.98
C ASN A 100 -2.63 -5.73 16.99
N SER A 101 -2.11 -6.44 15.99
CA SER A 101 -2.18 -7.90 15.97
C SER A 101 -1.31 -8.54 17.07
N PRO A 102 -1.82 -9.51 17.85
CA PRO A 102 -1.07 -10.22 18.89
C PRO A 102 0.24 -10.84 18.39
N LYS A 103 0.30 -11.25 17.11
CA LYS A 103 1.50 -11.80 16.45
C LYS A 103 2.74 -10.89 16.41
N LYS A 104 2.63 -9.60 16.77
CA LYS A 104 3.77 -8.68 16.90
C LYS A 104 4.15 -8.36 18.35
N ARG A 105 3.39 -8.87 19.32
CA ARG A 105 3.83 -8.96 20.72
C ARG A 105 4.63 -10.25 20.81
N GLY A 106 5.89 -10.23 20.34
CA GLY A 106 6.83 -11.26 20.74
C GLY A 106 6.86 -11.38 22.27
N PRO A 107 7.41 -12.47 22.84
CA PRO A 107 7.51 -12.63 24.28
C PRO A 107 8.06 -11.35 24.91
N LEU A 108 7.49 -10.97 26.06
CA LEU A 108 7.96 -9.84 26.86
C LEU A 108 9.36 -10.19 27.41
N VAL A 109 10.37 -10.05 26.56
CA VAL A 109 11.76 -10.21 26.95
C VAL A 109 12.12 -8.99 27.78
N GLU A 110 12.36 -9.21 29.07
CA GLU A 110 12.80 -8.16 29.97
C GLU A 110 14.21 -7.67 29.58
N ILE A 111 14.43 -6.37 29.73
CA ILE A 111 15.73 -5.75 29.44
C ILE A 111 16.51 -5.69 30.76
N ASP A 112 17.09 -6.83 31.12
CA ASP A 112 18.02 -6.99 32.24
C ASP A 112 19.47 -6.61 31.83
N ALA A 113 20.43 -6.80 32.74
CA ALA A 113 21.83 -6.49 32.49
C ALA A 113 22.44 -7.36 31.37
N ALA A 114 22.08 -8.65 31.31
CA ALA A 114 22.58 -9.58 30.31
C ALA A 114 22.06 -9.23 28.90
N MET A 115 20.76 -8.93 28.79
CA MET A 115 20.13 -8.47 27.56
C MET A 115 20.70 -7.12 27.11
N THR A 116 20.96 -6.22 28.05
CA THR A 116 21.63 -4.94 27.78
C THR A 116 23.01 -5.18 27.15
N ALA A 117 23.83 -6.05 27.74
CA ALA A 117 25.15 -6.39 27.19
C ALA A 117 25.06 -6.97 25.76
N ARG A 118 24.11 -7.87 25.50
CA ARG A 118 23.87 -8.46 24.17
C ARG A 118 23.46 -7.41 23.14
N ILE A 119 22.55 -6.50 23.48
CA ILE A 119 22.13 -5.40 22.61
C ILE A 119 23.32 -4.49 22.28
N LEU A 120 24.11 -4.13 23.28
CA LEU A 120 25.29 -3.26 23.09
C LEU A 120 26.35 -3.93 22.21
N ALA A 121 26.60 -5.22 22.38
CA ALA A 121 27.54 -5.98 21.55
C ALA A 121 27.12 -6.00 20.07
N LEU A 122 25.83 -6.21 19.78
CA LEU A 122 25.32 -6.15 18.40
C LEU A 122 25.41 -4.75 17.79
N LEU A 123 25.13 -3.71 18.58
CA LEU A 123 25.27 -2.33 18.13
C LEU A 123 26.73 -1.96 17.85
N ALA A 124 27.66 -2.42 18.69
CA ALA A 124 29.10 -2.24 18.48
C ALA A 124 29.59 -2.91 17.19
N LYS A 125 29.03 -4.07 16.84
CA LYS A 125 29.24 -4.76 15.55
C LYS A 125 28.55 -4.07 14.35
N GLY A 126 27.84 -2.95 14.56
CA GLY A 126 27.21 -2.15 13.50
C GLY A 126 25.79 -2.59 13.11
N ALA A 127 25.21 -3.58 13.79
CA ALA A 127 23.84 -4.02 13.56
C ALA A 127 22.84 -2.87 13.77
N LYS A 128 21.69 -2.91 13.08
CA LYS A 128 20.62 -1.92 13.27
C LYS A 128 19.69 -2.45 14.35
N LEU A 129 19.15 -1.59 15.23
CA LEU A 129 18.08 -2.01 16.15
C LEU A 129 16.93 -2.69 15.39
N THR A 130 16.57 -2.20 14.20
CA THR A 130 15.51 -2.78 13.36
C THR A 130 15.86 -4.15 12.76
N SER A 131 17.12 -4.60 12.80
CA SER A 131 17.52 -5.89 12.23
C SER A 131 17.48 -7.04 13.24
N PHE A 132 17.40 -6.76 14.55
CA PHE A 132 17.36 -7.80 15.59
C PHE A 132 16.29 -7.55 16.66
N ALA A 133 15.72 -6.35 16.76
CA ALA A 133 14.65 -6.13 17.74
C ALA A 133 13.38 -6.89 17.34
N GLY A 134 12.88 -7.74 18.23
CA GLY A 134 11.74 -8.62 17.97
C GLY A 134 12.06 -9.92 17.23
N THR A 135 13.35 -10.27 17.08
CA THR A 135 13.77 -11.64 16.73
C THR A 135 13.83 -12.51 17.99
N ASP A 136 13.93 -13.84 17.83
CA ASP A 136 13.95 -14.78 18.96
C ASP A 136 15.02 -14.41 20.01
N GLY A 137 14.58 -14.27 21.25
CA GLY A 137 15.42 -13.89 22.38
C GLY A 137 15.81 -12.42 22.45
N PHE A 138 15.22 -11.52 21.65
CA PHE A 138 15.44 -10.07 21.75
C PHE A 138 14.15 -9.29 22.01
N PRO A 139 14.20 -8.22 22.84
CA PRO A 139 13.06 -7.37 23.08
C PRO A 139 12.61 -6.66 21.80
N THR A 140 11.32 -6.35 21.72
CA THR A 140 10.76 -5.61 20.60
C THR A 140 11.37 -4.20 20.51
N TYR A 141 11.33 -3.62 19.31
CA TYR A 141 11.85 -2.27 19.08
C TYR A 141 11.20 -1.22 20.00
N MET A 142 9.89 -1.38 20.27
CA MET A 142 9.15 -0.50 21.19
C MET A 142 9.57 -0.69 22.65
N ALA A 143 9.85 -1.91 23.10
CA ALA A 143 10.36 -2.16 24.46
C ALA A 143 11.73 -1.50 24.67
N ILE A 144 12.65 -1.66 23.70
CA ILE A 144 13.96 -0.98 23.72
C ILE A 144 13.78 0.54 23.75
N TRP A 145 12.88 1.08 22.92
CA TRP A 145 12.63 2.51 22.85
C TRP A 145 12.04 3.06 24.16
N LYS A 146 11.08 2.35 24.76
CA LYS A 146 10.48 2.71 26.06
C LYS A 146 11.53 2.69 27.17
N LYS A 147 12.39 1.66 27.23
CA LYS A 147 13.51 1.60 28.19
C LYS A 147 14.50 2.76 27.99
N ARG A 148 14.80 3.15 26.75
CA ARG A 148 15.63 4.34 26.47
C ARG A 148 15.03 5.66 26.97
N GLN A 149 13.70 5.75 27.05
CA GLN A 149 13.05 6.94 27.62
C GLN A 149 13.03 6.92 29.15
N GLN A 150 12.93 5.73 29.74
CA GLN A 150 12.82 5.55 31.18
C GLN A 150 14.18 5.49 31.90
N ASP A 151 15.24 5.06 31.21
CA ASP A 151 16.58 4.86 31.78
C ASP A 151 17.64 5.63 30.99
N ALA A 152 18.10 6.74 31.59
CA ALA A 152 19.10 7.62 31.01
C ALA A 152 20.46 6.93 30.82
N ARG A 153 20.86 6.06 31.75
CA ARG A 153 22.13 5.32 31.70
C ARG A 153 22.11 4.33 30.53
N PHE A 154 21.02 3.60 30.37
CA PHE A 154 20.80 2.72 29.23
C PHE A 154 20.84 3.48 27.89
N ASN A 155 20.23 4.67 27.82
CA ASN A 155 20.28 5.50 26.61
C ASN A 155 21.70 5.97 26.27
N GLN A 156 22.51 6.34 27.28
CA GLN A 156 23.92 6.69 27.07
C GLN A 156 24.73 5.50 26.54
N LEU A 157 24.54 4.31 27.12
CA LEU A 157 25.21 3.08 26.68
C LEU A 157 24.87 2.72 25.22
N ILE A 158 23.58 2.73 24.86
CA ILE A 158 23.10 2.50 23.49
C ILE A 158 23.73 3.50 22.52
N THR A 159 23.79 4.77 22.91
CA THR A 159 24.35 5.86 22.07
C THR A 159 25.86 5.69 21.87
N LYS A 160 26.60 5.30 22.93
CA LYS A 160 28.03 4.99 22.85
C LYS A 160 28.28 3.74 22.00
N ALA A 161 27.46 2.70 22.09
CA ALA A 161 27.66 1.46 21.34
C ALA A 161 27.39 1.60 19.82
N MET A 162 26.67 2.62 19.35
CA MET A 162 26.48 2.84 17.91
C MET A 162 27.78 3.35 17.25
N PRO A 163 28.12 2.89 16.03
CA PRO A 163 29.29 3.40 15.29
C PRO A 163 29.14 4.90 15.00
N LEU A 164 30.25 5.65 14.98
CA LEU A 164 30.32 7.11 14.87
C LEU A 164 29.44 7.69 13.75
N ARG A 165 29.37 7.02 12.58
CA ARG A 165 28.49 7.37 11.44
C ARG A 165 26.98 7.39 11.77
N ARG A 166 26.58 6.80 12.90
CA ARG A 166 25.19 6.69 13.38
C ARG A 166 24.93 7.42 14.69
N ARG A 167 25.96 7.90 15.40
CA ARG A 167 25.83 8.60 16.69
C ARG A 167 25.08 9.94 16.61
N LYS A 168 24.88 10.52 15.42
CA LYS A 168 24.08 11.74 15.22
C LYS A 168 23.02 11.57 14.11
N ARG A 169 21.87 10.97 14.45
CA ARG A 169 20.64 11.09 13.64
C ARG A 169 19.45 11.71 14.39
N GLY A 170 19.69 12.29 15.57
CA GLY A 170 18.69 13.01 16.35
C GLY A 170 19.10 14.46 16.56
N GLY A 171 18.73 15.34 15.64
CA GLY A 171 18.69 16.78 15.88
C GLY A 171 17.29 17.25 15.52
N LYS A 172 16.51 17.61 16.54
CA LYS A 172 15.23 18.32 16.39
C LYS A 172 15.50 19.60 15.56
N GLY A 173 14.47 20.08 14.84
CA GLY A 173 14.60 21.05 13.73
C GLY A 173 15.37 22.36 14.03
N ALA A 174 15.56 23.17 13.00
CA ALA A 174 16.40 24.38 12.93
C ALA A 174 16.35 25.42 14.08
N LYS A 175 15.46 25.27 15.08
CA LYS A 175 15.34 26.15 16.25
C LYS A 175 16.35 25.89 17.39
N TRP A 176 17.19 24.85 17.34
CA TRP A 176 17.97 24.38 18.51
C TRP A 176 19.51 24.38 18.35
N PHE A 177 20.04 24.94 17.27
CA PHE A 177 21.51 25.12 17.15
C PHE A 177 21.90 26.47 17.74
N SER A 178 23.04 26.50 18.47
CA SER A 178 23.56 27.74 19.06
C SER A 178 23.90 28.75 17.97
N HIS A 179 24.00 30.03 18.36
CA HIS A 179 24.39 31.10 17.46
C HIS A 179 25.77 30.84 16.82
N GLU A 180 26.73 30.36 17.61
CA GLU A 180 28.07 29.96 17.16
C GLU A 180 28.05 28.92 16.05
N VAL A 181 27.19 27.89 16.14
CA VAL A 181 27.07 26.88 15.08
C VAL A 181 26.57 27.51 13.78
N TRP A 182 25.65 28.47 13.85
CA TRP A 182 25.17 29.17 12.66
C TRP A 182 26.21 30.14 12.09
N GLN A 183 27.00 30.80 12.94
CA GLN A 183 28.14 31.62 12.48
C GLN A 183 29.16 30.76 11.74
N GLU A 184 29.47 29.57 12.26
CA GLU A 184 30.41 28.64 11.64
C GLU A 184 29.88 28.07 10.31
N VAL A 185 28.59 27.69 10.26
CA VAL A 185 27.94 27.32 8.99
C VAL A 185 28.01 28.47 7.98
N ALA A 186 27.77 29.71 8.41
CA ALA A 186 27.83 30.88 7.53
C ALA A 186 29.26 31.21 7.06
N ARG A 187 30.28 30.95 7.88
CA ARG A 187 31.70 31.06 7.51
C ARG A 187 32.08 30.01 6.46
N LEU A 188 31.81 28.73 6.73
CA LEU A 188 32.10 27.63 5.81
C LEU A 188 31.38 27.77 4.47
N TRP A 189 30.15 28.27 4.50
CA TRP A 189 29.39 28.51 3.27
C TRP A 189 29.95 29.69 2.46
N ARG A 190 30.48 30.74 3.11
CA ARG A 190 31.22 31.82 2.44
C ARG A 190 32.51 31.33 1.79
N GLU A 191 33.16 30.35 2.39
CA GLU A 191 34.35 29.67 1.86
C GLU A 191 34.05 28.72 0.69
N GLY A 192 32.80 28.69 0.22
CA GLY A 192 32.38 27.92 -0.96
C GLY A 192 32.00 26.47 -0.66
N MET A 193 31.97 26.06 0.60
CA MET A 193 31.56 24.70 0.98
C MET A 193 30.06 24.50 0.76
N SER A 194 29.67 23.35 0.19
CA SER A 194 28.26 23.07 -0.05
C SER A 194 27.52 22.79 1.26
N PRO A 195 26.21 23.09 1.37
CA PRO A 195 25.42 22.74 2.55
C PRO A 195 25.40 21.23 2.86
N ASP A 196 25.63 20.39 1.85
CA ASP A 196 25.76 18.95 2.02
C ASP A 196 27.09 18.59 2.68
N ASP A 197 28.20 19.20 2.26
CA ASP A 197 29.53 19.00 2.86
C ASP A 197 29.62 19.56 4.28
N ILE A 198 29.06 20.76 4.51
CA ILE A 198 28.96 21.35 5.86
C ILE A 198 28.21 20.39 6.79
N ALA A 199 27.12 19.78 6.31
CA ALA A 199 26.33 18.85 7.12
C ALA A 199 27.02 17.51 7.42
N LEU A 200 28.11 17.18 6.72
CA LEU A 200 28.96 16.02 7.04
C LEU A 200 29.87 16.29 8.25
N MET A 201 30.11 17.56 8.60
CA MET A 201 30.96 17.92 9.73
C MET A 201 30.26 17.63 11.08
N PRO A 202 31.01 17.18 12.10
CA PRO A 202 30.45 16.84 13.41
C PRO A 202 29.77 18.04 14.09
N GLY A 203 28.47 17.90 14.39
CA GLY A 203 27.72 18.95 15.10
C GLY A 203 27.02 19.97 14.19
N MET A 204 27.20 19.86 12.88
CA MET A 204 26.55 20.76 11.94
C MET A 204 25.07 20.43 11.70
N PRO A 205 24.25 21.44 11.36
CA PRO A 205 22.87 21.24 10.97
C PRO A 205 22.74 20.45 9.67
N ARG A 206 21.62 19.75 9.49
CA ARG A 206 21.33 19.04 8.24
C ARG A 206 21.09 20.00 7.07
N PRO A 207 21.27 19.58 5.80
CA PRO A 207 21.08 20.47 4.65
C PRO A 207 19.69 21.12 4.62
N PRO A 208 18.57 20.41 4.87
CA PRO A 208 17.25 21.05 4.95
C PRO A 208 17.12 22.10 6.05
N SER A 209 17.85 21.96 7.17
CA SER A 209 17.86 22.94 8.26
C SER A 209 18.65 24.18 7.88
N ILE A 210 19.79 24.01 7.19
CA ILE A 210 20.61 25.09 6.65
C ILE A 210 19.80 25.91 5.64
N TYR A 211 19.11 25.25 4.70
CA TYR A 211 18.21 25.93 3.75
C TYR A 211 17.04 26.62 4.42
N ARG A 212 16.45 26.00 5.45
CA ARG A 212 15.36 26.63 6.20
C ARG A 212 15.86 27.85 6.99
N ARG A 213 17.07 27.83 7.55
CA ARG A 213 17.63 28.99 8.27
C ARG A 213 17.72 30.19 7.34
N ARG A 214 18.23 29.99 6.12
CA ARG A 214 18.26 31.03 5.07
C ARG A 214 16.87 31.64 4.75
N LEU A 215 15.79 30.89 4.89
CA LEU A 215 14.43 31.42 4.61
C LEU A 215 13.84 32.23 5.77
N VAL A 216 14.36 32.05 6.98
CA VAL A 216 13.74 32.57 8.21
C VAL A 216 14.61 33.63 8.89
N ASP A 217 15.91 33.68 8.56
CA ASP A 217 16.90 34.59 9.15
C ASP A 217 17.51 35.47 8.03
N PRO A 218 17.13 36.75 7.94
CA PRO A 218 17.61 37.68 6.92
C PRO A 218 19.13 37.92 6.97
N ASP A 219 19.71 37.97 8.17
CA ASP A 219 21.15 38.19 8.36
C ASP A 219 21.93 36.99 7.83
N PHE A 220 21.45 35.79 8.12
CA PHE A 220 22.01 34.55 7.56
C PHE A 220 21.78 34.46 6.04
N ALA A 221 20.69 35.02 5.52
CA ALA A 221 20.39 35.06 4.09
C ALA A 221 21.30 36.02 3.31
N ALA A 222 21.71 37.13 3.93
CA ALA A 222 22.64 38.10 3.37
C ALA A 222 24.07 37.54 3.26
N ILE A 223 24.44 36.65 4.18
CA ILE A 223 25.77 36.00 4.23
C ILE A 223 25.85 34.80 3.29
N ALA A 224 24.74 34.07 3.11
CA ALA A 224 24.70 32.95 2.19
C ALA A 224 24.85 33.45 0.74
N PRO A 225 25.71 32.83 -0.10
CA PRO A 225 25.83 33.24 -1.49
C PRO A 225 24.43 33.29 -2.13
N PRO A 226 24.18 34.29 -3.03
CA PRO A 226 22.92 34.36 -3.76
C PRO A 226 22.66 32.98 -4.34
N ARG A 227 21.38 32.60 -4.42
CA ARG A 227 20.96 31.28 -4.85
C ARG A 227 21.37 31.09 -6.31
N SER A 228 22.65 30.89 -6.57
CA SER A 228 23.14 30.39 -7.83
C SER A 228 22.41 29.05 -7.94
N ASN A 229 21.66 28.90 -9.01
CA ASN A 229 21.01 27.65 -9.34
C ASN A 229 22.05 26.55 -9.68
N GLN A 230 23.22 26.57 -9.04
CA GLN A 230 24.38 25.71 -9.29
C GLN A 230 24.26 24.34 -8.61
N MET A 231 23.34 24.15 -7.66
CA MET A 231 23.03 22.82 -7.13
C MET A 231 22.11 22.06 -8.10
N GLY A 232 22.69 21.66 -9.24
CA GLY A 232 22.08 20.78 -10.24
C GLY A 232 22.07 21.29 -11.68
N GLN A 233 22.71 22.42 -12.01
CA GLN A 233 23.00 22.71 -13.42
C GLN A 233 24.27 21.97 -13.83
N GLU A 234 24.10 20.69 -14.21
CA GLU A 234 24.82 20.25 -15.40
C GLU A 234 24.46 21.30 -16.47
N HIS A 235 25.42 22.15 -16.82
CA HIS A 235 25.26 23.16 -17.86
C HIS A 235 25.15 22.41 -19.18
N PHE A 236 23.96 21.88 -19.46
CA PHE A 236 23.62 21.37 -20.77
C PHE A 236 23.74 22.51 -21.76
N THR A 237 24.63 22.32 -22.74
CA THR A 237 24.91 23.30 -23.79
C THR A 237 23.63 23.60 -24.59
N ALA A 238 23.63 24.71 -25.33
CA ALA A 238 22.53 24.99 -26.28
C ALA A 238 22.29 23.79 -27.22
N GLN A 239 23.36 23.16 -27.70
CA GLN A 239 23.32 21.97 -28.55
C GLN A 239 22.58 20.79 -27.87
N THR A 240 22.75 20.61 -26.56
CA THR A 240 22.03 19.55 -25.84
C THR A 240 20.53 19.84 -25.79
N TRP A 241 20.12 21.10 -25.62
CA TRP A 241 18.71 21.47 -25.63
C TRP A 241 18.09 21.42 -27.03
N ASP A 242 18.87 21.73 -28.07
CA ASP A 242 18.47 21.55 -29.46
C ASP A 242 18.25 20.06 -29.77
N ALA A 243 19.14 19.19 -29.28
CA ALA A 243 18.97 17.75 -29.42
C ALA A 243 17.72 17.25 -28.69
N VAL A 244 17.40 17.79 -27.50
CA VAL A 244 16.13 17.50 -26.80
C VAL A 244 14.94 18.02 -27.60
N ALA A 245 15.02 19.20 -28.20
CA ALA A 245 13.97 19.78 -29.02
C ALA A 245 13.66 18.93 -30.25
N ILE A 246 14.70 18.46 -30.95
CA ILE A 246 14.59 17.53 -32.09
C ILE A 246 13.94 16.22 -31.64
N GLN A 247 14.38 15.62 -30.54
CA GLN A 247 13.77 14.37 -30.08
C GLN A 247 12.31 14.55 -29.64
N LEU A 248 11.97 15.72 -29.10
CA LEU A 248 10.59 16.08 -28.78
C LEU A 248 9.75 16.26 -30.05
N SER A 249 10.26 16.91 -31.10
CA SER A 249 9.52 17.08 -32.36
C SER A 249 9.28 15.75 -33.08
N LEU A 250 10.24 14.81 -32.98
CA LEU A 250 10.12 13.42 -33.45
C LEU A 250 9.12 12.56 -32.67
N GLY A 251 8.41 13.10 -31.68
CA GLY A 251 7.37 12.37 -30.96
C GLY A 251 7.84 11.62 -29.71
N ARG A 252 9.14 11.64 -29.37
CA ARG A 252 9.65 10.89 -28.22
C ARG A 252 9.15 11.46 -26.89
N SER A 253 8.94 10.57 -25.92
CA SER A 253 8.55 10.98 -24.57
C SER A 253 9.73 11.54 -23.78
N ILE A 254 9.49 12.52 -22.91
CA ILE A 254 10.52 13.10 -22.02
C ILE A 254 11.27 12.02 -21.23
N ARG A 255 10.58 10.95 -20.81
CA ARG A 255 11.21 9.83 -20.10
C ARG A 255 12.13 9.02 -21.01
N SER A 256 11.77 8.84 -22.28
CA SER A 256 12.62 8.15 -23.25
C SER A 256 13.85 8.98 -23.60
N ILE A 257 13.69 10.30 -23.76
CA ILE A 257 14.78 11.22 -24.08
C ILE A 257 15.81 11.21 -22.96
N GLY A 258 15.38 11.37 -21.71
CA GLY A 258 16.30 11.32 -20.56
C GLY A 258 16.84 9.93 -20.19
N ARG A 259 16.68 8.93 -21.06
CA ARG A 259 17.37 7.63 -20.99
C ARG A 259 18.38 7.45 -22.12
N MET A 260 18.41 8.36 -23.08
CA MET A 260 19.43 8.36 -24.13
C MET A 260 20.74 8.86 -23.55
N GLU A 261 21.85 8.35 -24.05
CA GLU A 261 23.18 8.75 -23.65
C GLU A 261 23.42 10.24 -23.95
N GLY A 262 24.09 10.95 -23.02
CA GLY A 262 24.36 12.38 -23.14
C GLY A 262 23.14 13.31 -22.99
N MET A 263 21.93 12.78 -22.74
CA MET A 263 20.72 13.59 -22.60
C MET A 263 20.42 14.01 -21.15
N PRO A 264 19.77 15.16 -20.93
CA PRO A 264 19.37 15.60 -19.61
C PRO A 264 18.36 14.65 -18.96
N SER A 265 18.44 14.52 -17.63
CA SER A 265 17.48 13.69 -16.88
C SER A 265 16.03 14.11 -17.16
N PRO A 266 15.04 13.20 -17.03
CA PRO A 266 13.63 13.55 -17.24
C PRO A 266 13.13 14.66 -16.31
N ARG A 267 13.76 14.84 -15.15
CA ARG A 267 13.47 15.95 -14.22
C ARG A 267 14.03 17.27 -14.76
N SER A 268 15.26 17.27 -15.27
CA SER A 268 15.92 18.42 -15.86
C SER A 268 15.16 18.92 -17.10
N ILE A 269 14.73 18.02 -17.99
CA ILE A 269 13.91 18.36 -19.16
C ILE A 269 12.59 19.01 -18.75
N ARG A 270 11.88 18.48 -17.74
CA ARG A 270 10.65 19.10 -17.21
C ARG A 270 10.90 20.47 -16.60
N GLY A 271 12.07 20.66 -15.99
CA GLY A 271 12.50 21.96 -15.48
C GLY A 271 12.81 22.96 -16.59
N ALA A 272 13.40 22.51 -17.70
CA ALA A 272 13.68 23.34 -18.87
C ALA A 272 12.40 23.73 -19.62
N LEU A 273 11.44 22.81 -19.78
CA LEU A 273 10.12 23.10 -20.37
C LEU A 273 9.33 24.20 -19.64
N LYS A 274 9.63 24.47 -18.37
CA LYS A 274 9.02 25.57 -17.62
C LYS A 274 9.75 26.90 -17.79
N ARG A 275 11.01 26.86 -18.22
CA ARG A 275 11.92 28.02 -18.31
C ARG A 275 12.17 28.46 -19.75
N MET A 276 12.01 27.57 -20.73
CA MET A 276 12.24 27.79 -22.16
C MET A 276 10.92 27.67 -22.93
N PRO A 277 10.28 28.79 -23.32
CA PRO A 277 9.00 28.79 -24.02
C PRO A 277 9.01 28.02 -25.34
N ASP A 278 10.11 28.10 -26.10
CA ASP A 278 10.22 27.43 -27.41
C ASP A 278 10.19 25.91 -27.28
N LEU A 279 10.91 25.37 -26.29
CA LEU A 279 10.90 23.95 -25.99
C LEU A 279 9.50 23.48 -25.52
N ALA A 280 8.78 24.34 -24.79
CA ALA A 280 7.41 24.09 -24.38
C ALA A 280 6.44 24.05 -25.58
N ALA A 281 6.59 24.97 -26.54
CA ALA A 281 5.81 25.01 -27.77
C ALA A 281 6.05 23.76 -28.62
N ILE A 282 7.30 23.32 -28.77
CA ILE A 282 7.66 22.08 -29.47
C ILE A 282 7.02 20.85 -28.79
N ASN A 283 7.12 20.74 -27.46
CA ASN A 283 6.50 19.64 -26.73
C ASN A 283 4.95 19.68 -26.78
N ALA A 284 4.34 20.86 -26.90
CA ALA A 284 2.90 21.00 -27.07
C ALA A 284 2.42 20.56 -28.46
N ARG A 285 3.20 20.88 -29.50
CA ARG A 285 2.96 20.49 -30.90
C ARG A 285 3.40 19.07 -31.23
N ARG A 286 4.10 18.40 -30.30
CA ARG A 286 4.60 17.05 -30.48
C ARG A 286 3.50 16.08 -30.93
N PRO A 287 3.73 15.27 -31.97
CA PRO A 287 2.84 14.16 -32.30
C PRO A 287 2.79 13.21 -31.09
N LYS A 288 1.67 13.23 -30.36
CA LYS A 288 1.46 12.32 -29.24
C LYS A 288 1.30 10.92 -29.83
N SER A 289 2.33 10.09 -29.75
CA SER A 289 2.19 8.65 -29.97
C SER A 289 0.97 8.20 -29.16
N LYS A 290 -0.02 7.55 -29.79
CA LYS A 290 -1.23 7.00 -29.14
C LYS A 290 -0.90 5.82 -28.21
N GLY A 291 0.17 5.93 -27.42
CA GLY A 291 0.60 4.99 -26.41
C GLY A 291 0.49 5.65 -25.04
N GLY A 292 -0.56 5.29 -24.29
CA GLY A 292 -0.51 5.37 -22.83
C GLY A 292 -1.20 6.55 -22.15
N ARG A 293 -2.52 6.72 -22.34
CA ARG A 293 -3.50 6.89 -21.24
C ARG A 293 -4.92 6.97 -21.81
N LYS A 294 -5.64 5.84 -21.81
CA LYS A 294 -7.10 5.85 -21.78
C LYS A 294 -7.54 6.26 -20.37
N THR A 295 -7.41 7.53 -20.01
CA THR A 295 -8.37 8.12 -19.09
C THR A 295 -9.65 8.26 -19.90
N GLY A 296 -10.62 7.40 -19.60
CA GLY A 296 -11.83 7.24 -20.37
C GLY A 296 -12.55 8.56 -20.62
N ASP A 297 -12.54 8.99 -21.87
CA ASP A 297 -13.68 9.63 -22.47
C ASP A 297 -14.51 8.50 -23.09
N LYS A 298 -15.59 8.10 -22.40
CA LYS A 298 -16.46 6.96 -22.78
C LYS A 298 -17.42 7.31 -23.94
N SER A 299 -17.14 8.36 -24.70
CA SER A 299 -18.08 8.87 -25.71
C SER A 299 -17.74 8.47 -27.15
N LYS A 300 -16.61 7.81 -27.40
CA LYS A 300 -16.30 7.26 -28.74
C LYS A 300 -15.87 5.81 -28.59
N VAL A 301 -16.83 4.89 -28.76
CA VAL A 301 -16.55 3.47 -29.00
C VAL A 301 -15.70 3.39 -30.26
N PRO A 302 -14.39 3.03 -30.18
CA PRO A 302 -13.66 2.64 -31.36
C PRO A 302 -14.29 1.33 -31.81
N SER A 303 -14.54 1.18 -33.11
CA SER A 303 -14.93 -0.07 -33.74
C SER A 303 -14.15 -1.23 -33.13
N ALA A 304 -14.83 -2.34 -32.83
CA ALA A 304 -14.23 -3.49 -32.16
C ALA A 304 -12.89 -3.86 -32.84
N PRO A 305 -11.80 -4.10 -32.07
CA PRO A 305 -10.51 -4.40 -32.67
C PRO A 305 -10.64 -5.66 -33.52
N LYS A 306 -10.35 -5.56 -34.83
CA LYS A 306 -10.44 -6.70 -35.76
C LYS A 306 -9.47 -7.82 -35.32
N ILE A 307 -9.90 -9.07 -35.46
CA ILE A 307 -9.03 -10.23 -35.23
C ILE A 307 -7.98 -10.25 -36.35
N THR A 308 -6.74 -9.89 -36.01
CA THR A 308 -5.59 -9.97 -36.93
C THR A 308 -4.97 -11.37 -36.91
N ARG A 309 -4.13 -11.73 -37.90
CA ARG A 309 -3.35 -12.99 -37.92
C ARG A 309 -2.64 -13.33 -36.59
N LYS A 310 -2.15 -12.30 -35.88
CA LYS A 310 -1.53 -12.45 -34.56
C LYS A 310 -2.48 -12.98 -33.48
N TRP A 311 -3.77 -12.63 -33.54
CA TRP A 311 -4.80 -13.10 -32.62
C TRP A 311 -5.33 -14.48 -33.01
N GLU A 312 -5.33 -14.81 -34.31
CA GLU A 312 -5.61 -16.17 -34.78
C GLU A 312 -4.54 -17.15 -34.31
N ALA A 313 -3.26 -16.75 -34.35
CA ALA A 313 -2.17 -17.54 -33.80
C ALA A 313 -2.34 -17.79 -32.29
N VAL A 314 -2.81 -16.81 -31.53
CA VAL A 314 -3.15 -17.00 -30.10
C VAL A 314 -4.25 -18.04 -29.94
N ILE A 315 -5.35 -17.95 -30.71
CA ILE A 315 -6.44 -18.92 -30.65
C ILE A 315 -5.93 -20.33 -30.95
N LEU A 316 -5.12 -20.49 -31.99
CA LEU A 316 -4.56 -21.79 -32.38
C LEU A 316 -3.70 -22.38 -31.25
N ARG A 317 -2.79 -21.60 -30.66
CA ARG A 317 -1.93 -22.07 -29.57
C ARG A 317 -2.72 -22.45 -28.32
N LEU A 318 -3.78 -21.72 -28.00
CA LEU A 318 -4.66 -22.08 -26.90
C LEU A 318 -5.46 -23.35 -27.21
N ALA A 319 -5.87 -23.54 -28.46
CA ALA A 319 -6.53 -24.77 -28.92
C ALA A 319 -5.60 -26.00 -28.90
N GLU A 320 -4.30 -25.80 -29.14
CA GLU A 320 -3.23 -26.80 -28.95
C GLU A 320 -2.95 -27.13 -27.47
N GLY A 321 -3.64 -26.46 -26.53
CA GLY A 321 -3.49 -26.70 -25.08
C GLY A 321 -2.45 -25.82 -24.38
N ALA A 322 -1.84 -24.85 -25.08
CA ALA A 322 -0.93 -23.91 -24.42
C ALA A 322 -1.70 -22.99 -23.46
N THR A 323 -1.08 -22.63 -22.34
CA THR A 323 -1.64 -21.61 -21.43
C THR A 323 -1.40 -20.20 -21.98
N PRO A 324 -2.25 -19.21 -21.67
CA PRO A 324 -2.05 -17.81 -22.00
C PRO A 324 -0.70 -17.26 -21.55
N HIS A 325 -0.14 -17.76 -20.46
CA HIS A 325 1.19 -17.35 -19.99
C HIS A 325 2.29 -17.92 -20.90
N GLN A 326 2.18 -19.17 -21.35
CA GLN A 326 3.08 -19.76 -22.35
C GLN A 326 2.97 -19.06 -23.70
N VAL A 327 1.76 -18.72 -24.13
CA VAL A 327 1.54 -17.95 -25.37
C VAL A 327 2.18 -16.57 -25.26
N ALA A 328 2.05 -15.89 -24.11
CA ALA A 328 2.67 -14.58 -23.86
C ALA A 328 4.20 -14.63 -23.82
N ALA A 329 4.79 -15.78 -23.50
CA ALA A 329 6.24 -15.97 -23.46
C ALA A 329 6.86 -16.16 -24.86
N ILE A 330 6.07 -16.49 -25.88
CA ILE A 330 6.56 -16.65 -27.26
C ILE A 330 6.87 -15.26 -27.85
N ALA A 331 8.07 -15.13 -28.42
CA ALA A 331 8.51 -13.89 -29.06
C ALA A 331 7.53 -13.46 -30.17
N GLY A 332 7.10 -12.20 -30.12
CA GLY A 332 6.16 -11.64 -31.10
C GLY A 332 4.68 -11.87 -30.80
N MET A 333 4.31 -12.64 -29.77
CA MET A 333 2.92 -12.80 -29.33
C MET A 333 2.43 -11.62 -28.48
N PRO A 334 1.10 -11.43 -28.30
CA PRO A 334 0.55 -10.44 -27.37
C PRO A 334 0.87 -10.80 -25.92
N SER A 335 0.98 -9.80 -25.05
CA SER A 335 1.14 -10.05 -23.61
C SER A 335 -0.14 -10.61 -23.00
N PHE A 336 -0.04 -11.23 -21.82
CA PHE A 336 -1.21 -11.75 -21.09
C PHE A 336 -2.27 -10.66 -20.85
N GLY A 337 -1.85 -9.45 -20.45
CA GLY A 337 -2.77 -8.33 -20.25
C GLY A 337 -3.43 -7.85 -21.55
N ASP A 338 -2.74 -7.95 -22.70
CA ASP A 338 -3.36 -7.66 -24.00
C ASP A 338 -4.41 -8.70 -24.36
N MET A 339 -4.16 -9.98 -24.07
CA MET A 339 -5.13 -11.06 -24.29
C MET A 339 -6.38 -10.91 -23.41
N GLU A 340 -6.23 -10.61 -22.12
CA GLU A 340 -7.36 -10.31 -21.23
C GLU A 340 -8.18 -9.12 -21.72
N ARG A 341 -7.50 -8.09 -22.21
CA ARG A 341 -8.16 -6.93 -22.78
C ARG A 341 -8.93 -7.28 -24.05
N MET A 342 -8.33 -8.04 -24.97
CA MET A 342 -8.99 -8.50 -26.20
C MET A 342 -10.23 -9.36 -25.90
N LEU A 343 -10.17 -10.22 -24.88
CA LEU A 343 -11.32 -10.99 -24.38
C LEU A 343 -12.46 -10.12 -23.88
N SER A 344 -12.15 -8.98 -23.24
CA SER A 344 -13.16 -8.05 -22.74
C SER A 344 -13.72 -7.10 -23.80
N GLU A 345 -12.91 -6.77 -24.82
CA GLU A 345 -13.23 -5.75 -25.83
C GLU A 345 -13.75 -6.35 -27.15
N ASN A 346 -13.56 -7.64 -27.44
CA ASN A 346 -14.03 -8.31 -28.67
C ASN A 346 -14.79 -9.62 -28.36
N THR A 347 -16.10 -9.62 -28.64
CA THR A 347 -17.01 -10.75 -28.39
C THR A 347 -16.74 -11.97 -29.26
N GLU A 348 -16.33 -11.77 -30.51
CA GLU A 348 -16.00 -12.85 -31.45
C GLU A 348 -14.73 -13.60 -31.00
N PHE A 349 -13.69 -12.84 -30.65
CA PHE A 349 -12.47 -13.39 -30.06
C PHE A 349 -12.77 -14.13 -28.74
N ALA A 350 -13.59 -13.52 -27.88
CA ALA A 350 -14.00 -14.14 -26.63
C ALA A 350 -14.76 -15.45 -26.83
N ALA A 351 -15.66 -15.53 -27.81
CA ALA A 351 -16.38 -16.76 -28.14
C ALA A 351 -15.42 -17.88 -28.57
N ARG A 352 -14.42 -17.56 -29.41
CA ARG A 352 -13.44 -18.53 -29.90
C ARG A 352 -12.44 -18.99 -28.83
N VAL A 353 -12.12 -18.12 -27.87
CA VAL A 353 -11.09 -18.41 -26.85
C VAL A 353 -11.67 -19.00 -25.57
N ARG A 354 -12.94 -18.70 -25.22
CA ARG A 354 -13.60 -19.16 -23.98
C ARG A 354 -13.47 -20.67 -23.71
N PRO A 355 -13.61 -21.59 -24.69
CA PRO A 355 -13.47 -23.03 -24.45
C PRO A 355 -12.08 -23.42 -23.93
N TYR A 356 -11.05 -22.71 -24.35
CA TYR A 356 -9.65 -23.00 -24.01
C TYR A 356 -9.17 -22.18 -22.80
N TRP A 357 -9.78 -21.02 -22.55
CA TRP A 357 -9.40 -20.11 -21.47
C TRP A 357 -9.91 -20.53 -20.09
N SER A 358 -11.01 -21.30 -20.03
CA SER A 358 -11.58 -21.83 -18.78
C SER A 358 -10.68 -22.88 -18.11
N GLY A 359 -9.97 -23.71 -18.90
CA GLY A 359 -8.99 -24.68 -18.41
C GLY A 359 -7.76 -24.04 -17.73
N VAL A 360 -7.51 -22.76 -17.98
CA VAL A 360 -6.40 -21.99 -17.38
C VAL A 360 -6.80 -21.44 -16.01
N LYS A 361 -8.09 -21.11 -15.82
CA LYS A 361 -8.59 -20.71 -14.50
C LYS A 361 -8.60 -21.89 -13.53
N SER A 362 -8.86 -23.12 -13.98
CA SER A 362 -8.73 -24.30 -13.13
C SER A 362 -7.26 -24.61 -12.79
N ALA A 363 -6.33 -24.46 -13.74
CA ALA A 363 -4.89 -24.63 -13.49
C ALA A 363 -4.32 -23.57 -12.51
N ASN A 364 -4.71 -22.30 -12.65
CA ASN A 364 -4.30 -21.25 -11.71
C ASN A 364 -4.95 -21.43 -10.34
N LYS A 365 -6.22 -21.85 -10.27
CA LYS A 365 -6.89 -22.22 -9.01
C LYS A 365 -6.17 -23.39 -8.32
N ALA A 366 -5.73 -24.41 -9.06
CA ALA A 366 -4.96 -25.52 -8.51
C ALA A 366 -3.60 -25.04 -7.97
N SER A 367 -2.90 -24.14 -8.66
CA SER A 367 -1.65 -23.54 -8.18
C SER A 367 -1.85 -22.68 -6.91
N ASP A 368 -2.90 -21.88 -6.86
CA ASP A 368 -3.26 -21.07 -5.69
C ASP A 368 -3.67 -21.95 -4.50
N LEU A 369 -4.38 -23.06 -4.77
CA LEU A 369 -4.76 -24.06 -3.78
C LEU A 369 -3.52 -24.76 -3.20
N VAL A 370 -2.60 -25.25 -4.03
CA VAL A 370 -1.33 -25.86 -3.59
C VAL A 370 -0.51 -24.90 -2.74
N THR A 371 -0.43 -23.63 -3.15
CA THR A 371 0.29 -22.60 -2.39
C THR A 371 -0.36 -22.34 -1.04
N THR A 372 -1.70 -22.35 -0.99
CA THR A 372 -2.48 -22.15 0.24
C THR A 372 -2.34 -23.35 1.19
N ILE A 373 -2.42 -24.58 0.68
CA ILE A 373 -2.21 -25.81 1.45
C ILE A 373 -0.81 -25.81 2.05
N ARG A 374 0.24 -25.60 1.24
CA ARG A 374 1.64 -25.54 1.71
C ARG A 374 1.87 -24.51 2.80
N ARG A 375 1.18 -23.36 2.73
CA ARG A 375 1.23 -22.32 3.76
C ARG A 375 0.58 -22.76 5.08
N LEU A 376 -0.47 -23.58 4.99
CA LEU A 376 -1.28 -24.02 6.13
C LEU A 376 -0.77 -25.33 6.77
N LEU A 377 0.07 -26.10 6.07
CA LEU A 377 0.68 -27.30 6.62
C LEU A 377 1.53 -26.99 7.88
N PRO A 378 1.38 -27.76 8.97
CA PRO A 378 2.18 -27.61 10.17
C PRO A 378 3.69 -27.67 9.87
N ARG A 379 4.48 -26.84 10.57
CA ARG A 379 5.95 -26.81 10.45
C ARG A 379 6.65 -27.98 11.13
N SER A 380 5.94 -28.68 12.02
CA SER A 380 6.42 -29.87 12.72
C SER A 380 6.46 -31.12 11.86
N LEU A 381 5.76 -31.14 10.72
CA LEU A 381 5.80 -32.26 9.77
C LEU A 381 7.16 -32.32 9.06
N THR A 382 7.70 -33.53 8.88
CA THR A 382 8.89 -33.72 8.04
C THR A 382 8.57 -33.41 6.58
N PRO A 383 9.56 -33.15 5.71
CA PRO A 383 9.31 -32.92 4.29
C PRO A 383 8.54 -34.06 3.62
N ALA A 384 8.83 -35.32 3.97
CA ALA A 384 8.12 -36.50 3.45
C ALA A 384 6.65 -36.52 3.90
N ASP A 385 6.40 -36.33 5.19
CA ASP A 385 5.01 -36.30 5.71
C ASP A 385 4.22 -35.11 5.15
N ARG A 386 4.90 -34.00 4.84
CA ARG A 386 4.26 -32.84 4.22
C ARG A 386 3.77 -33.15 2.82
N ASP A 387 4.57 -33.85 2.02
CA ASP A 387 4.21 -34.21 0.65
C ASP A 387 3.06 -35.23 0.64
N ASP A 388 3.09 -36.22 1.55
CA ASP A 388 2.00 -37.19 1.74
C ASP A 388 0.68 -36.51 2.13
N VAL A 389 0.70 -35.66 3.17
CA VAL A 389 -0.49 -34.90 3.62
C VAL A 389 -0.98 -33.96 2.50
N MET A 390 -0.07 -33.40 1.70
CA MET A 390 -0.44 -32.59 0.55
C MET A 390 -1.21 -33.42 -0.48
N GLY A 391 -0.74 -34.63 -0.78
CA GLY A 391 -1.39 -35.56 -1.69
C GLY A 391 -2.83 -35.87 -1.27
N ASP A 392 -3.03 -36.23 -0.02
CA ASP A 392 -4.35 -36.54 0.54
C ASP A 392 -5.30 -35.34 0.49
N VAL A 393 -4.82 -34.16 0.86
CA VAL A 393 -5.62 -32.93 0.85
C VAL A 393 -5.97 -32.52 -0.58
N MET A 394 -5.05 -32.63 -1.53
CA MET A 394 -5.35 -32.35 -2.93
C MET A 394 -6.34 -33.34 -3.52
N LEU A 395 -6.24 -34.63 -3.17
CA LEU A 395 -7.20 -35.64 -3.60
C LEU A 395 -8.61 -35.33 -3.06
N ALA A 396 -8.71 -34.96 -1.79
CA ALA A 396 -9.98 -34.59 -1.15
C ALA A 396 -10.59 -33.30 -1.72
N LEU A 397 -9.76 -32.38 -2.23
CA LEU A 397 -10.18 -31.08 -2.76
C LEU A 397 -10.20 -31.02 -4.30
N ALA A 398 -9.91 -32.13 -5.00
CA ALA A 398 -9.76 -32.19 -6.44
C ALA A 398 -11.01 -31.75 -7.23
N SER A 399 -12.18 -31.69 -6.59
CA SER A 399 -13.48 -31.44 -7.22
C SER A 399 -14.27 -30.27 -6.64
N SER A 400 -13.76 -29.50 -5.66
CA SER A 400 -14.55 -28.45 -4.98
C SER A 400 -13.92 -27.06 -5.00
N GLU A 401 -14.77 -26.03 -5.01
CA GLU A 401 -14.37 -24.66 -4.65
C GLU A 401 -14.18 -24.58 -3.14
N ALA A 402 -13.07 -25.11 -2.65
CA ALA A 402 -12.79 -25.21 -1.23
C ALA A 402 -12.48 -23.84 -0.61
N SER A 403 -13.17 -23.50 0.47
CA SER A 403 -12.81 -22.33 1.29
C SER A 403 -11.55 -22.60 2.11
N GLU A 404 -10.90 -21.55 2.64
CA GLU A 404 -9.73 -21.73 3.52
C GLU A 404 -10.08 -22.56 4.77
N ALA A 405 -11.32 -22.49 5.25
CA ALA A 405 -11.80 -23.32 6.36
C ALA A 405 -11.83 -24.81 5.97
N ASP A 406 -12.34 -25.13 4.78
CA ASP A 406 -12.39 -26.51 4.27
C ASP A 406 -10.98 -27.09 4.10
N ILE A 407 -10.04 -26.29 3.59
CA ILE A 407 -8.63 -26.67 3.46
C ILE A 407 -8.03 -27.02 4.83
N ARG A 408 -8.29 -26.20 5.86
CA ARG A 408 -7.77 -26.47 7.21
C ARG A 408 -8.36 -27.74 7.81
N THR A 409 -9.65 -27.98 7.59
CA THR A 409 -10.32 -29.20 8.04
C THR A 409 -9.72 -30.43 7.37
N GLN A 410 -9.50 -30.39 6.05
CA GLN A 410 -8.89 -31.51 5.33
C GLN A 410 -7.43 -31.75 5.75
N ILE A 411 -6.65 -30.70 5.99
CA ILE A 411 -5.30 -30.83 6.56
C ILE A 411 -5.35 -31.51 7.92
N ALA A 412 -6.27 -31.10 8.81
CA ALA A 412 -6.40 -31.72 10.13
C ALA A 412 -6.78 -33.20 10.05
N ILE A 413 -7.68 -33.58 9.14
CA ILE A 413 -8.08 -34.97 8.90
C ILE A 413 -6.90 -35.78 8.36
N ALA A 414 -6.20 -35.30 7.34
CA ALA A 414 -5.06 -35.99 6.73
C ALA A 414 -3.90 -36.17 7.72
N VAL A 415 -3.59 -35.14 8.51
CA VAL A 415 -2.60 -35.22 9.58
C VAL A 415 -3.03 -36.24 10.65
N LYS A 416 -4.29 -36.20 11.11
CA LYS A 416 -4.80 -37.14 12.11
C LYS A 416 -4.74 -38.58 11.60
N ARG A 417 -5.14 -38.82 10.35
CA ARG A 417 -5.08 -40.13 9.71
C ARG A 417 -3.64 -40.63 9.64
N ARG A 418 -2.71 -39.78 9.21
CA ARG A 418 -1.29 -40.16 9.10
C ARG A 418 -0.68 -40.49 10.46
N TYR A 419 -0.96 -39.70 11.49
CA TYR A 419 -0.46 -39.96 12.84
C TYR A 419 -1.18 -41.12 13.55
N ALA A 420 -2.42 -41.43 13.16
CA ALA A 420 -3.11 -42.63 13.63
C ALA A 420 -2.59 -43.91 12.94
N GLU A 421 -2.25 -43.85 11.65
CA GLU A 421 -1.63 -44.95 10.90
C GLU A 421 -0.16 -45.18 11.31
N ALA A 422 0.52 -44.15 11.84
CA ALA A 422 1.93 -44.23 12.18
C ALA A 422 2.24 -44.98 13.48
N ASP A 423 1.24 -45.39 14.28
CA ASP A 423 1.32 -46.20 15.51
C ASP A 423 2.66 -46.11 16.27
N LYS A 424 3.11 -44.86 16.46
CA LYS A 424 4.31 -44.44 17.19
C LYS A 424 3.94 -43.24 18.05
N PHE A 425 2.85 -43.34 18.79
CA PHE A 425 2.72 -42.54 20.00
C PHE A 425 3.51 -43.22 21.11
N ARG A 426 4.80 -42.87 21.23
CA ARG A 426 5.33 -42.62 22.57
C ARG A 426 4.53 -41.42 23.09
N LEU A 427 3.54 -41.71 23.94
CA LEU A 427 2.82 -40.80 24.83
C LEU A 427 3.40 -39.38 24.83
N VAL A 428 2.96 -38.54 23.90
CA VAL A 428 3.00 -37.10 24.12
C VAL A 428 1.81 -36.86 25.02
N SER A 429 2.09 -36.69 26.31
CA SER A 429 1.09 -36.50 27.36
C SER A 429 0.02 -35.53 26.85
N THR A 430 -1.24 -35.91 27.01
CA THR A 430 -2.41 -35.06 26.74
C THR A 430 -2.35 -33.73 27.52
N GLU A 431 -1.45 -33.63 28.50
CA GLU A 431 -1.16 -32.44 29.31
C GLU A 431 -0.13 -31.50 28.69
N THR A 432 0.46 -31.83 27.53
CA THR A 432 1.50 -30.99 26.90
C THR A 432 0.93 -29.60 26.60
N PRO A 433 1.43 -28.53 27.23
CA PRO A 433 0.86 -27.20 27.09
C PRO A 433 1.19 -26.60 25.72
N VAL A 434 0.17 -26.11 25.01
CA VAL A 434 0.31 -25.53 23.65
C VAL A 434 0.22 -24.00 23.66
N GLY A 435 0.19 -23.40 24.85
CA GLY A 435 0.00 -21.96 25.07
C GLY A 435 -1.45 -21.58 25.40
N ASP A 436 -1.63 -20.40 26.00
CA ASP A 436 -2.92 -19.86 26.49
C ASP A 436 -3.69 -20.74 27.49
N GLY A 437 -2.99 -21.64 28.19
CA GLY A 437 -3.59 -22.51 29.22
C GLY A 437 -4.27 -23.78 28.66
N TRP A 438 -4.06 -24.09 27.39
CA TRP A 438 -4.64 -25.26 26.73
C TRP A 438 -3.62 -26.38 26.64
N THR A 439 -4.10 -27.61 26.83
CA THR A 439 -3.30 -28.81 26.58
C THR A 439 -3.51 -29.32 25.16
N LEU A 440 -2.55 -30.09 24.64
CA LEU A 440 -2.62 -30.67 23.30
C LEU A 440 -3.87 -31.55 23.13
N GLY A 441 -4.29 -32.26 24.19
CA GLY A 441 -5.54 -33.02 24.19
C GLY A 441 -6.77 -32.14 24.00
N GLN A 442 -6.85 -31.02 24.73
CA GLN A 442 -7.96 -30.06 24.62
C GLN A 442 -8.03 -29.38 23.26
N ALA A 443 -6.88 -29.02 22.68
CA ALA A 443 -6.81 -28.42 21.34
C ALA A 443 -7.24 -29.39 20.23
N LEU A 444 -7.13 -30.70 20.46
CA LEU A 444 -7.48 -31.76 19.53
C LEU A 444 -8.86 -32.39 19.80
N GLY A 445 -9.59 -31.91 20.82
CA GLY A 445 -10.92 -32.42 21.18
C GLY A 445 -10.92 -33.85 21.72
N LEU A 446 -9.81 -34.28 22.32
CA LEU A 446 -9.68 -35.58 22.97
C LEU A 446 -10.06 -35.40 24.46
N GLN A 447 -10.98 -36.25 24.96
CA GLN A 447 -11.33 -36.29 26.38
C GLN A 447 -10.26 -37.00 27.20
#